data_AF-A0ABD0ZAA0-F1
#
_entry.id   AF-A0ABD0ZAA0-F1
#
_cell.length_a   1.000
_cell.length_b   1.000
_cell.length_c   1.000
_cell.angle_alpha   90.00
_cell.angle_beta   90.00
_cell.angle_gamma   90.00
#
_symmetry.space_group_name_H-M   'P 1'
#
loop_
_entity.id
_entity.type
_entity.pdbx_description
1 polymer ?
#
loop_
_entity_poly.entity_id
_entity_poly.type
_entity_poly.pdbx_seq_one_letter_code
_entity_poly.pdbx_strand_id
1 'polypeptide(L)'
;MFCLILYLFYIYIPVYRLQQEAPKPRAVHWRGSVPLAGRPSHYGPEFHGVMDHCQAGKLLQQDGDYLVRMSNSQVNTTCCLSLFFLLFFLFRFRNKVKHYKLFFDGAQHYVGDKRFDSLDDLVADGLVTLHIEAEAGSYVQLMCDLAKYEKSPAYVTLNRLKKRQQREQDVTAATSIVAYDKPHSFKTHNFKGLNWCEFCSNFLWGFTAQGVKCEDCGFSAHFKCSEKLPADCWPELKQVRSVFGVDLTTLVRAHRTLRPFVVDKCIDEIEHRGLDAEGLYRVSGFADEMDAMRMALDRDGSSADISAAVYDNINVVAGILKLYFRLLPIPLLTYEVHPVLIKVVHLPSMNEQLQGTKEALALLPPAHYNTLKFLMAHLYRVVKHCAENKMSAQNLGTIFAPTLMPVATTTKNGGRGGGGGGSIPDMTSEINVICLLIQYYHEIFQTP
;
A
#
# COMPACT_ATOMS: atom_id res chain seq x y z
N MET A 1 17.46 25.75 12.68
CA MET A 1 17.61 25.15 11.33
C MET A 1 18.00 23.67 11.34
N PHE A 2 18.88 23.19 12.22
CA PHE A 2 19.22 21.75 12.33
C PHE A 2 18.06 20.83 12.72
N CYS A 3 17.08 21.32 13.50
CA CYS A 3 15.91 20.53 13.92
C CYS A 3 14.89 20.32 12.78
N LEU A 4 14.82 21.24 11.81
CA LEU A 4 13.95 21.12 10.61
C LEU A 4 14.54 20.17 9.55
N ILE A 5 15.87 20.07 9.48
CA ILE A 5 16.54 19.14 8.57
C ILE A 5 16.37 17.70 9.07
N LEU A 6 16.48 17.44 10.38
CA LEU A 6 16.09 16.14 10.96
C LEU A 6 14.60 15.81 10.77
N TYR A 7 13.73 16.83 10.75
CA TYR A 7 12.30 16.70 10.49
C TYR A 7 11.96 16.26 9.05
N LEU A 8 12.79 16.63 8.06
CA LEU A 8 12.64 16.20 6.67
C LEU A 8 13.24 14.81 6.40
N PHE A 9 14.20 14.35 7.21
CA PHE A 9 14.79 13.00 7.12
C PHE A 9 13.80 11.87 7.49
N TYR A 10 12.69 12.20 8.17
CA TYR A 10 11.65 11.27 8.64
C TYR A 10 10.40 11.16 7.73
N ILE A 11 10.37 11.84 6.57
CA ILE A 11 9.11 12.10 5.82
C ILE A 11 8.53 10.92 5.03
N TYR A 12 9.17 9.76 5.04
CA TYR A 12 8.56 8.51 4.57
C TYR A 12 8.83 7.40 5.58
N ILE A 13 8.29 7.51 6.80
CA ILE A 13 7.91 6.28 7.49
C ILE A 13 6.65 5.81 6.77
N PRO A 14 6.69 4.69 6.02
CA PRO A 14 5.47 4.16 5.45
C PRO A 14 4.57 3.78 6.63
N VAL A 15 3.46 4.49 6.84
CA VAL A 15 2.50 4.17 7.93
C VAL A 15 2.06 2.71 7.86
N TYR A 16 2.06 2.15 6.65
CA TYR A 16 1.96 0.71 6.40
C TYR A 16 2.95 -0.14 7.21
N ARG A 17 4.24 0.22 7.21
CA ARG A 17 5.29 -0.49 7.96
C ARG A 17 5.04 -0.42 9.46
N LEU A 18 4.61 0.74 9.98
CA LEU A 18 4.22 0.87 11.39
C LEU A 18 3.06 -0.06 11.74
N GLN A 19 2.06 -0.20 10.85
CA GLN A 19 0.99 -1.17 11.06
C GLN A 19 1.52 -2.61 11.14
N GLN A 20 2.54 -2.96 10.35
CA GLN A 20 3.15 -4.30 10.40
C GLN A 20 3.98 -4.53 11.68
N GLU A 21 4.60 -3.48 12.20
CA GLU A 21 5.41 -3.50 13.43
C GLU A 21 4.56 -3.45 14.71
N ALA A 22 3.27 -3.11 14.59
CA ALA A 22 2.35 -3.01 15.71
C ALA A 22 2.20 -4.34 16.48
N PRO A 23 2.08 -4.31 17.81
CA PRO A 23 1.83 -5.50 18.61
C PRO A 23 0.55 -6.23 18.18
N LYS A 24 0.61 -7.56 18.13
CA LYS A 24 -0.55 -8.40 17.82
C LYS A 24 -1.41 -8.62 19.07
N PRO A 25 -2.74 -8.73 18.91
CA PRO A 25 -3.62 -9.05 20.03
C PRO A 25 -3.27 -10.40 20.66
N ARG A 26 -3.23 -10.46 21.98
CA ARG A 26 -3.03 -11.70 22.74
C ARG A 26 -4.05 -11.80 23.87
N ALA A 27 -5.07 -12.63 23.66
CA ALA A 27 -6.07 -12.89 24.69
C ALA A 27 -5.42 -13.58 25.89
N VAL A 28 -5.49 -12.95 27.07
CA VAL A 28 -5.20 -13.64 28.32
C VAL A 28 -6.39 -14.53 28.62
N HIS A 29 -6.19 -15.83 28.77
CA HIS A 29 -7.28 -16.76 29.04
C HIS A 29 -7.47 -16.96 30.55
N TRP A 30 -8.73 -17.01 30.97
CA TRP A 30 -9.10 -17.46 32.31
C TRP A 30 -8.60 -18.88 32.58
N ARG A 31 -7.83 -19.07 33.66
CA ARG A 31 -7.27 -20.38 34.07
C ARG A 31 -7.92 -20.97 35.33
N GLY A 32 -9.05 -20.41 35.77
CA GLY A 32 -9.73 -20.91 36.97
C GLY A 32 -10.34 -22.29 36.75
N SER A 33 -10.35 -23.10 37.81
CA SER A 33 -10.80 -24.51 37.81
C SER A 33 -12.32 -24.68 37.60
N VAL A 34 -13.09 -23.59 37.67
CA VAL A 34 -14.56 -23.58 37.58
C VAL A 34 -14.99 -22.61 36.46
N PRO A 35 -15.97 -22.99 35.62
CA PRO A 35 -16.56 -22.07 34.64
C PRO A 35 -17.13 -20.83 35.34
N LEU A 36 -16.83 -19.65 34.81
CA LEU A 36 -17.37 -18.38 35.33
C LEU A 36 -18.92 -18.37 35.19
N ALA A 37 -19.61 -18.39 36.33
CA ALA A 37 -21.06 -18.22 36.37
C ALA A 37 -21.45 -16.83 35.83
N GLY A 38 -22.36 -16.78 34.85
CA GLY A 38 -22.84 -15.53 34.26
C GLY A 38 -21.97 -14.94 33.14
N ARG A 39 -21.04 -15.70 32.55
CA ARG A 39 -20.34 -15.27 31.33
C ARG A 39 -21.34 -15.04 30.18
N PRO A 40 -21.37 -13.85 29.56
CA PRO A 40 -22.21 -13.61 28.39
C PRO A 40 -21.80 -14.52 27.23
N SER A 41 -22.78 -15.01 26.46
CA SER A 41 -22.57 -15.99 25.38
C SER A 41 -21.65 -15.50 24.26
N HIS A 42 -21.51 -14.20 24.08
CA HIS A 42 -20.68 -13.55 23.07
C HIS A 42 -19.23 -13.30 23.52
N TYR A 43 -18.83 -13.74 24.72
CA TYR A 43 -17.44 -13.68 25.17
C TYR A 43 -16.86 -15.08 25.41
N GLY A 44 -15.60 -15.25 25.05
CA GLY A 44 -14.84 -16.48 25.16
C GLY A 44 -14.03 -16.62 26.45
N PRO A 45 -12.85 -17.26 26.41
CA PRO A 45 -11.96 -17.43 27.57
C PRO A 45 -11.26 -16.14 28.02
N GLU A 46 -11.34 -15.06 27.23
CA GLU A 46 -10.81 -13.74 27.55
C GLU A 46 -11.60 -13.01 28.65
N PHE A 47 -12.82 -13.48 28.95
CA PHE A 47 -13.67 -12.92 29.99
C PHE A 47 -13.32 -13.45 31.38
N HIS A 48 -13.04 -12.55 32.31
CA HIS A 48 -12.57 -12.85 33.67
C HIS A 48 -13.62 -12.59 34.77
N GLY A 49 -14.86 -12.27 34.40
CA GLY A 49 -15.91 -11.94 35.37
C GLY A 49 -15.67 -10.63 36.11
N VAL A 50 -16.18 -10.54 37.33
CA VAL A 50 -16.01 -9.37 38.19
C VAL A 50 -14.59 -9.35 38.73
N MET A 51 -13.82 -8.34 38.34
CA MET A 51 -12.40 -8.22 38.71
C MET A 51 -12.02 -6.75 38.88
N ASP A 52 -11.16 -6.47 39.87
CA ASP A 52 -10.60 -5.14 40.06
C ASP A 52 -9.52 -4.81 39.02
N HIS A 53 -9.38 -3.53 38.70
CA HIS A 53 -8.40 -3.03 37.73
C HIS A 53 -6.94 -3.33 38.10
N CYS A 54 -6.59 -3.33 39.40
CA CYS A 54 -5.24 -3.66 39.86
C CYS A 54 -4.92 -5.15 39.67
N GLN A 55 -5.90 -6.02 39.97
CA GLN A 55 -5.78 -7.46 39.73
C GLN A 55 -5.65 -7.76 38.24
N ALA A 56 -6.48 -7.14 37.41
CA ALA A 56 -6.43 -7.29 35.96
C ALA A 56 -5.09 -6.81 35.38
N GLY A 57 -4.54 -5.69 35.89
CA GLY A 57 -3.25 -5.17 35.45
C GLY A 57 -2.07 -6.12 35.70
N LYS A 58 -2.14 -6.96 36.74
CA LYS A 58 -1.11 -7.98 37.03
C LYS A 58 -1.15 -9.17 36.06
N LEU A 59 -2.29 -9.42 35.42
CA LEU A 59 -2.45 -10.51 34.45
C LEU A 59 -1.90 -10.15 33.07
N LEU A 60 -1.82 -8.86 32.75
CA LEU A 60 -1.30 -8.35 31.47
C LEU A 60 0.22 -8.17 31.56
N GLN A 61 0.97 -9.14 31.03
CA GLN A 61 2.43 -9.24 31.18
C GLN A 61 3.20 -8.67 29.98
N GLN A 62 2.69 -8.84 28.76
CA GLN A 62 3.35 -8.45 27.52
C GLN A 62 2.49 -7.45 26.74
N ASP A 63 3.12 -6.66 25.87
CA ASP A 63 2.39 -5.74 25.00
C ASP A 63 1.52 -6.53 24.02
N GLY A 64 0.28 -6.08 23.84
CA GLY A 64 -0.75 -6.81 23.10
C GLY A 64 -1.64 -7.70 23.97
N ASP A 65 -1.27 -7.96 25.23
CA ASP A 65 -2.12 -8.69 26.17
C ASP A 65 -3.42 -7.96 26.39
N TYR A 66 -4.53 -8.69 26.33
CA TYR A 66 -5.84 -8.15 26.64
C TYR A 66 -6.76 -9.12 27.38
N LEU A 67 -7.73 -8.56 28.10
CA LEU A 67 -8.81 -9.30 28.75
C LEU A 67 -10.07 -8.45 28.91
N VAL A 68 -11.20 -9.10 29.17
CA VAL A 68 -12.48 -8.45 29.47
C VAL A 68 -12.87 -8.73 30.92
N ARG A 69 -13.34 -7.70 31.62
CA ARG A 69 -13.84 -7.79 33.00
C ARG A 69 -15.12 -7.01 33.20
N MET A 70 -15.86 -7.35 34.24
CA MET A 70 -16.96 -6.55 34.77
C MET A 70 -16.48 -5.65 35.91
N SER A 71 -17.04 -4.44 36.01
CA SER A 71 -16.74 -3.55 37.14
C SER A 71 -17.47 -3.96 38.41
N ASN A 72 -16.77 -3.82 39.55
CA ASN A 72 -17.29 -4.12 40.88
C ASN A 72 -18.30 -3.06 41.38
N SER A 73 -18.28 -1.86 40.81
CA SER A 73 -19.02 -0.69 41.33
C SER A 73 -20.55 -0.72 41.12
N GLN A 74 -21.10 -1.72 40.42
CA GLN A 74 -22.54 -1.81 40.14
C GLN A 74 -23.24 -3.03 40.73
N VAL A 75 -22.55 -3.85 41.53
CA VAL A 75 -23.17 -5.00 42.21
C VAL A 75 -24.07 -4.55 43.37
N ASN A 76 -23.92 -3.32 43.88
CA ASN A 76 -24.60 -2.82 45.08
C ASN A 76 -25.76 -1.83 44.86
N THR A 77 -26.21 -1.58 43.62
CA THR A 77 -27.36 -0.69 43.37
C THR A 77 -28.56 -1.51 42.92
N THR A 78 -29.59 -1.56 43.76
CA THR A 78 -30.89 -2.24 43.59
C THR A 78 -31.76 -1.65 42.46
N CYS A 79 -31.15 -1.31 41.32
CA CYS A 79 -31.81 -0.78 40.13
C CYS A 79 -31.21 -1.43 38.87
N CYS A 80 -31.13 -2.76 38.82
CA CYS A 80 -30.73 -3.48 37.62
C CYS A 80 -31.96 -4.05 36.91
N LEU A 81 -32.73 -3.19 36.24
CA LEU A 81 -33.76 -3.55 35.27
C LEU A 81 -33.33 -3.25 33.82
N SER A 82 -32.04 -3.26 33.53
CA SER A 82 -31.56 -3.30 32.15
C SER A 82 -30.31 -4.17 32.03
N LEU A 83 -30.32 -5.05 31.04
CA LEU A 83 -29.30 -6.02 30.59
C LEU A 83 -27.93 -5.41 30.20
N PHE A 84 -27.51 -4.30 30.79
CA PHE A 84 -26.23 -3.64 30.52
C PHE A 84 -25.24 -3.90 31.65
N PHE A 85 -24.59 -5.06 31.62
CA PHE A 85 -23.39 -5.25 32.42
C PHE A 85 -22.29 -4.28 31.93
N LEU A 86 -21.81 -3.38 32.79
CA LEU A 86 -20.76 -2.44 32.42
C LEU A 86 -19.42 -3.18 32.28
N LEU A 87 -19.08 -3.51 31.03
CA LEU A 87 -17.89 -4.27 30.67
C LEU A 87 -16.71 -3.35 30.37
N PHE A 88 -15.54 -3.80 30.81
CA PHE A 88 -14.28 -3.13 30.57
C PHE A 88 -13.37 -4.05 29.80
N PHE A 89 -12.86 -3.49 28.71
CA PHE A 89 -11.79 -4.06 27.92
C PHE A 89 -10.46 -3.44 28.38
N LEU A 90 -9.47 -4.28 28.65
CA LEU A 90 -8.15 -3.85 29.09
C LEU A 90 -7.11 -4.45 28.16
N PHE A 91 -6.10 -3.66 27.82
CA PHE A 91 -4.92 -4.19 27.17
C PHE A 91 -3.65 -3.45 27.58
N ARG A 92 -2.50 -4.08 27.35
CA ARG A 92 -1.19 -3.51 27.63
C ARG A 92 -0.53 -3.00 26.34
N PHE A 93 -0.04 -1.77 26.38
CA PHE A 93 0.74 -1.17 25.31
C PHE A 93 1.85 -0.29 25.90
N ARG A 94 3.11 -0.50 25.46
CA ARG A 94 4.31 0.16 25.98
C ARG A 94 4.39 0.12 27.50
N ASN A 95 4.21 -1.08 28.06
CA ASN A 95 4.30 -1.31 29.51
C ASN A 95 3.23 -0.58 30.35
N LYS A 96 2.19 -0.01 29.73
CA LYS A 96 1.06 0.66 30.39
C LYS A 96 -0.24 -0.06 30.09
N VAL A 97 -1.08 -0.20 31.10
CA VAL A 97 -2.42 -0.76 30.94
C VAL A 97 -3.39 0.34 30.55
N LYS A 98 -4.15 0.11 29.48
CA LYS A 98 -5.23 0.98 29.02
C LYS A 98 -6.57 0.31 29.32
N HIS A 99 -7.55 1.12 29.71
CA HIS A 99 -8.88 0.66 30.08
C HIS A 99 -9.93 1.37 29.22
N TYR A 100 -10.79 0.60 28.57
CA TYR A 100 -11.87 1.12 27.73
C TYR A 100 -13.20 0.52 28.16
N LYS A 101 -14.25 1.33 28.08
CA LYS A 101 -15.63 0.83 28.22
C LYS A 101 -15.97 0.08 26.95
N LEU A 102 -16.39 -1.17 27.10
CA LEU A 102 -16.74 -2.05 25.99
C LEU A 102 -18.26 -2.13 25.89
N PHE A 103 -18.76 -1.98 24.67
CA PHE A 103 -20.17 -2.09 24.37
C PHE A 103 -20.43 -3.18 23.32
N PHE A 104 -21.64 -3.73 23.35
CA PHE A 104 -22.11 -4.74 22.42
C PHE A 104 -23.58 -4.44 22.09
N ASP A 105 -23.91 -4.38 20.81
CA ASP A 105 -25.27 -4.04 20.33
C ASP A 105 -26.12 -5.26 19.95
N GLY A 106 -25.63 -6.47 20.22
CA GLY A 106 -26.27 -7.72 19.84
C GLY A 106 -25.62 -8.39 18.63
N ALA A 107 -24.84 -7.65 17.84
CA ALA A 107 -24.13 -8.17 16.68
C ALA A 107 -22.63 -7.85 16.72
N GLN A 108 -22.26 -6.63 17.11
CA GLN A 108 -20.88 -6.14 17.02
C GLN A 108 -20.39 -5.53 18.34
N HIS A 109 -19.09 -5.68 18.57
CA HIS A 109 -18.37 -5.05 19.67
C HIS A 109 -17.88 -3.66 19.27
N TYR A 110 -17.90 -2.71 20.21
CA TYR A 110 -17.37 -1.38 19.94
C TYR A 110 -16.78 -0.65 21.14
N VAL A 111 -15.82 0.21 20.80
CA VAL A 111 -15.26 1.26 21.64
C VAL A 111 -15.29 2.53 20.79
N GLY A 112 -16.11 3.51 21.20
CA GLY A 112 -16.39 4.70 20.38
C GLY A 112 -17.28 4.39 19.17
N ASP A 113 -16.90 4.91 18.00
CA ASP A 113 -17.75 4.87 16.80
C ASP A 113 -17.50 3.65 15.90
N LYS A 114 -16.32 3.02 15.99
CA LYS A 114 -16.01 1.83 15.19
C LYS A 114 -16.68 0.59 15.75
N ARG A 115 -17.21 -0.27 14.88
CA ARG A 115 -17.89 -1.53 15.20
C ARG A 115 -17.09 -2.70 14.64
N PHE A 116 -17.01 -3.80 15.37
CA PHE A 116 -16.18 -4.96 15.06
C PHE A 116 -16.93 -6.27 15.29
N ASP A 117 -16.71 -7.25 14.42
CA ASP A 117 -17.35 -8.57 14.52
C ASP A 117 -16.74 -9.43 15.64
N SER A 118 -15.46 -9.21 15.97
CA SER A 118 -14.77 -9.89 17.05
C SER A 118 -14.02 -8.91 17.96
N LEU A 119 -13.78 -9.35 19.20
CA LEU A 119 -12.89 -8.61 20.10
C LEU A 119 -11.46 -8.56 19.60
N ASP A 120 -10.98 -9.62 18.97
CA ASP A 120 -9.61 -9.68 18.44
C ASP A 120 -9.39 -8.58 17.39
N ASP A 121 -10.34 -8.39 16.47
CA ASP A 121 -10.30 -7.31 15.46
C ASP A 121 -10.31 -5.92 16.10
N LEU A 122 -11.13 -5.74 17.15
CA LEU A 122 -11.19 -4.50 17.92
C LEU A 122 -9.85 -4.20 18.59
N VAL A 123 -9.24 -5.20 19.23
CA VAL A 123 -7.93 -5.06 19.89
C VAL A 123 -6.86 -4.79 18.85
N ALA A 124 -6.84 -5.52 17.74
CA ALA A 124 -5.88 -5.36 16.67
C ALA A 124 -5.91 -3.94 16.09
N ASP A 125 -7.10 -3.43 15.73
CA ASP A 125 -7.27 -2.07 15.21
C ASP A 125 -6.84 -1.01 16.22
N GLY A 126 -7.15 -1.22 17.51
CA GLY A 126 -6.75 -0.35 18.61
C GLY A 126 -5.23 -0.33 18.84
N LEU A 127 -4.57 -1.49 18.82
CA LEU A 127 -3.11 -1.60 18.98
C LEU A 127 -2.37 -0.95 17.81
N VAL A 128 -2.84 -1.17 16.57
CA VAL A 128 -2.30 -0.51 15.38
C VAL A 128 -2.44 1.01 15.49
N THR A 129 -3.62 1.50 15.87
CA THR A 129 -3.89 2.94 16.02
C THR A 129 -2.95 3.55 17.07
N LEU A 130 -2.84 2.95 18.25
CA LEU A 130 -1.95 3.44 19.29
C LEU A 130 -0.48 3.36 18.91
N HIS A 131 -0.06 2.33 18.19
CA HIS A 131 1.32 2.20 17.74
C HIS A 131 1.68 3.31 16.74
N ILE A 132 0.84 3.54 15.75
CA ILE A 132 1.03 4.59 14.76
C ILE A 132 1.02 5.98 15.42
N GLU A 133 0.10 6.25 16.34
CA GLU A 133 0.06 7.51 17.09
C GLU A 133 1.31 7.72 17.95
N ALA A 134 1.87 6.64 18.51
CA ALA A 134 2.99 6.71 19.42
C ALA A 134 4.36 6.80 18.72
N GLU A 135 4.48 6.29 17.49
CA GLU A 135 5.70 6.39 16.66
C GLU A 135 5.67 7.59 15.69
N ALA A 136 4.48 7.90 15.15
CA ALA A 136 4.32 8.87 14.06
C ALA A 136 3.18 9.87 14.29
N GLY A 137 2.72 10.08 15.53
CA GLY A 137 1.59 10.97 15.83
C GLY A 137 1.75 12.41 15.31
N SER A 138 2.95 13.00 15.42
CA SER A 138 3.24 14.33 14.87
C SER A 138 3.15 14.35 13.35
N TYR A 139 3.68 13.33 12.68
CA TYR A 139 3.57 13.16 11.24
C TYR A 139 2.11 12.98 10.82
N VAL A 140 1.34 12.17 11.54
CA VAL A 140 -0.08 11.91 11.26
C VAL A 140 -0.92 13.18 11.33
N GLN A 141 -0.61 14.07 12.26
CA GLN A 141 -1.28 15.38 12.35
C GLN A 141 -0.93 16.27 11.16
N LEU A 142 0.32 16.25 10.70
CA LEU A 142 0.81 17.12 9.63
C LEU A 142 0.58 16.57 8.21
N MET A 143 0.31 15.27 8.04
CA MET A 143 0.26 14.63 6.70
C MET A 143 -0.75 15.31 5.76
N CYS A 144 -1.85 15.79 6.33
CA CYS A 144 -2.92 16.45 5.59
C CYS A 144 -2.59 17.92 5.27
N ASP A 145 -1.77 18.58 6.10
CA ASP A 145 -1.33 19.97 5.87
C ASP A 145 -0.16 20.04 4.87
N LEU A 146 0.69 19.01 4.86
CA LEU A 146 1.82 18.90 3.95
C LEU A 146 1.40 18.49 2.53
N ALA A 147 0.23 17.87 2.38
CA ALA A 147 -0.29 17.41 1.11
C ALA A 147 -0.70 18.58 0.21
N LYS A 148 -0.37 18.49 -1.08
CA LYS A 148 -0.83 19.41 -2.12
C LYS A 148 -1.78 18.66 -3.03
N TYR A 149 -3.07 18.92 -2.90
CA TYR A 149 -4.11 18.27 -3.70
C TYR A 149 -3.84 18.40 -5.20
N GLU A 150 -3.30 19.55 -5.63
CA GLU A 150 -3.02 19.82 -7.04
C GLU A 150 -1.94 18.92 -7.64
N LYS A 151 -1.17 18.26 -6.78
CA LYS A 151 -0.13 17.30 -7.16
C LYS A 151 -0.56 15.86 -6.94
N SER A 152 -1.77 15.64 -6.43
CA SER A 152 -2.29 14.30 -6.21
C SER A 152 -2.57 13.60 -7.55
N PRO A 153 -2.34 12.28 -7.66
CA PRO A 153 -2.65 11.54 -8.88
C PRO A 153 -4.10 11.70 -9.32
N ALA A 154 -5.04 11.68 -8.37
CA ALA A 154 -6.47 11.83 -8.65
C ALA A 154 -6.82 13.20 -9.24
N TYR A 155 -6.27 14.29 -8.69
CA TYR A 155 -6.49 15.64 -9.24
C TYR A 155 -5.84 15.81 -10.61
N VAL A 156 -4.62 15.29 -10.82
CA VAL A 156 -3.93 15.37 -12.11
C VAL A 156 -4.77 14.66 -13.19
N THR A 157 -5.31 13.49 -12.88
CA THR A 157 -6.24 12.76 -13.77
C THR A 157 -7.50 13.57 -14.03
N LEU A 158 -8.15 14.10 -12.98
CA LEU A 158 -9.35 14.94 -13.10
C LEU A 158 -9.13 16.16 -14.01
N ASN A 159 -8.05 16.92 -13.77
CA ASN A 159 -7.75 18.11 -14.55
C ASN A 159 -7.41 17.80 -16.01
N ARG A 160 -6.78 16.66 -16.29
CA ARG A 160 -6.52 16.19 -17.66
C ARG A 160 -7.84 15.87 -18.37
N LEU A 161 -8.78 15.20 -17.71
CA LEU A 161 -10.11 14.91 -18.26
C LEU A 161 -10.90 16.19 -18.54
N LYS A 162 -10.93 17.14 -17.58
CA LYS A 162 -11.57 18.45 -17.76
C LYS A 162 -11.01 19.21 -18.97
N LYS A 163 -9.68 19.25 -19.12
CA LYS A 163 -9.03 19.88 -20.30
C LYS A 163 -9.37 19.18 -21.61
N ARG A 164 -9.59 17.86 -21.60
CA ARG A 164 -9.98 17.12 -22.81
C ARG A 164 -11.40 17.42 -23.23
N GLN A 165 -12.36 17.43 -22.30
CA GLN A 165 -13.73 17.84 -22.60
C GLN A 165 -13.80 19.28 -23.13
N GLN A 166 -12.99 20.19 -22.57
CA GLN A 166 -12.88 21.56 -23.10
C GLN A 166 -12.40 21.57 -24.56
N ARG A 167 -11.38 20.78 -24.91
CA ARG A 167 -10.89 20.66 -26.30
C ARG A 167 -11.91 20.02 -27.25
N GLU A 168 -12.69 19.06 -26.77
CA GLU A 168 -13.74 18.40 -27.56
C GLU A 168 -14.95 19.33 -27.77
N GLN A 169 -15.24 20.24 -26.82
CA GLN A 169 -16.32 21.22 -26.91
C GLN A 169 -15.96 22.49 -27.71
N ASP A 170 -14.68 22.89 -27.75
CA ASP A 170 -14.21 24.03 -28.56
C ASP A 170 -14.39 23.83 -30.08
N VAL A 171 -14.65 22.60 -30.54
CA VAL A 171 -14.99 22.27 -31.93
C VAL A 171 -16.48 22.50 -32.23
N THR A 172 -17.33 22.64 -31.22
CA THR A 172 -18.77 22.88 -31.33
C THR A 172 -19.19 24.10 -30.49
N ALA A 173 -19.09 25.28 -31.09
CA ALA A 173 -19.62 26.60 -30.67
C ALA A 173 -20.05 26.81 -29.19
N ALA A 174 -19.34 27.75 -28.53
CA ALA A 174 -19.81 28.69 -27.51
C ALA A 174 -20.89 28.19 -26.53
N THR A 175 -20.50 27.34 -25.59
CA THR A 175 -21.26 27.18 -24.34
C THR A 175 -20.37 27.67 -23.19
N SER A 176 -20.90 28.58 -22.37
CA SER A 176 -20.21 29.07 -21.17
C SER A 176 -19.82 27.89 -20.28
N ILE A 177 -18.52 27.77 -19.95
CA ILE A 177 -18.03 26.78 -18.99
C ILE A 177 -18.72 27.05 -17.65
N VAL A 178 -19.77 26.30 -17.32
CA VAL A 178 -20.35 26.31 -15.99
C VAL A 178 -19.34 25.61 -15.09
N ALA A 179 -18.71 26.36 -14.18
CA ALA A 179 -17.91 25.77 -13.12
C ALA A 179 -18.82 24.83 -12.30
N TYR A 180 -18.66 23.53 -12.52
CA TYR A 180 -19.44 22.52 -11.83
C TYR A 180 -18.83 22.29 -10.44
N ASP A 181 -19.33 23.06 -9.47
CA ASP A 181 -18.97 22.91 -8.06
C ASP A 181 -19.87 21.84 -7.43
N LYS A 182 -19.47 20.57 -7.51
CA LYS A 182 -20.14 19.47 -6.83
C LYS A 182 -19.30 19.00 -5.63
N PRO A 183 -19.84 19.10 -4.40
CA PRO A 183 -19.17 18.52 -3.23
C PRO A 183 -19.14 16.99 -3.34
N HIS A 184 -18.12 16.39 -2.75
CA HIS A 184 -18.00 14.94 -2.68
C HIS A 184 -18.99 14.36 -1.66
N SER A 185 -19.67 13.26 -2.02
CA SER A 185 -20.53 12.51 -1.10
C SER A 185 -19.75 11.38 -0.42
N PHE A 186 -19.03 11.70 0.66
CA PHE A 186 -18.20 10.75 1.40
C PHE A 186 -19.00 9.89 2.37
N LYS A 187 -18.74 8.57 2.36
CA LYS A 187 -19.18 7.64 3.40
C LYS A 187 -18.01 6.84 3.96
N THR A 188 -18.07 6.52 5.24
CA THR A 188 -17.14 5.59 5.89
C THR A 188 -17.09 4.29 5.11
N HIS A 189 -15.89 3.80 4.83
CA HIS A 189 -15.70 2.64 3.97
C HIS A 189 -14.67 1.67 4.57
N ASN A 190 -14.99 0.37 4.51
CA ASN A 190 -14.08 -0.70 4.87
C ASN A 190 -13.29 -1.13 3.63
N PHE A 191 -12.04 -0.69 3.57
CA PHE A 191 -11.16 -0.97 2.45
C PHE A 191 -10.63 -2.41 2.53
N LYS A 192 -10.77 -3.16 1.43
CA LYS A 192 -10.22 -4.51 1.33
C LYS A 192 -8.80 -4.43 0.78
N GLY A 193 -7.85 -5.09 1.44
CA GLY A 193 -6.44 -5.04 1.07
C GLY A 193 -5.79 -3.71 1.46
N LEU A 194 -4.65 -3.40 0.84
CA LEU A 194 -3.87 -2.22 1.15
C LEU A 194 -4.34 -1.06 0.28
N ASN A 195 -4.72 0.06 0.92
CA ASN A 195 -5.33 1.20 0.26
C ASN A 195 -4.66 2.49 0.73
N TRP A 196 -4.60 3.48 -0.16
CA TRP A 196 -3.95 4.76 0.08
C TRP A 196 -4.94 5.91 -0.13
N CYS A 197 -4.73 6.98 0.62
CA CYS A 197 -5.47 8.21 0.48
C CYS A 197 -5.07 8.92 -0.81
N GLU A 198 -6.03 9.20 -1.68
CA GLU A 198 -5.82 9.87 -2.96
C GLU A 198 -5.51 11.37 -2.79
N PHE A 199 -5.65 11.94 -1.59
CA PHE A 199 -5.31 13.33 -1.29
C PHE A 199 -3.85 13.50 -0.82
N CYS A 200 -3.45 12.76 0.22
CA CYS A 200 -2.11 12.88 0.82
C CYS A 200 -1.13 11.77 0.42
N SER A 201 -1.56 10.81 -0.42
CA SER A 201 -0.78 9.65 -0.87
C SER A 201 -0.25 8.74 0.25
N ASN A 202 -0.78 8.88 1.47
CA ASN A 202 -0.41 8.04 2.61
C ASN A 202 -1.37 6.86 2.80
N PHE A 203 -0.87 5.81 3.44
CA PHE A 203 -1.62 4.58 3.71
C PHE A 203 -2.86 4.83 4.58
N LEU A 204 -3.98 4.16 4.26
CA LEU A 204 -5.21 4.12 5.05
C LEU A 204 -5.09 2.98 6.07
N TRP A 205 -4.61 3.29 7.28
CA TRP A 205 -4.33 2.29 8.31
C TRP A 205 -5.57 1.81 9.06
N GLY A 206 -5.43 0.68 9.74
CA GLY A 206 -6.49 -0.02 10.45
C GLY A 206 -7.13 -1.13 9.62
N PHE A 207 -7.99 -1.90 10.28
CA PHE A 207 -8.68 -3.05 9.70
C PHE A 207 -10.13 -2.74 9.35
N THR A 208 -10.74 -1.79 10.07
CA THR A 208 -12.13 -1.38 9.87
C THR A 208 -12.24 0.14 9.88
N ALA A 209 -13.09 0.68 8.98
CA ALA A 209 -13.34 2.11 8.82
C ALA A 209 -12.04 2.92 8.71
N GLN A 210 -11.14 2.50 7.81
CA GLN A 210 -9.81 3.13 7.64
C GLN A 210 -9.89 4.56 7.12
N GLY A 211 -11.00 4.89 6.45
CA GLY A 211 -11.25 6.21 5.90
C GLY A 211 -12.64 6.30 5.26
N VAL A 212 -12.76 7.24 4.35
CA VAL A 212 -13.99 7.50 3.61
C VAL A 212 -13.80 7.28 2.12
N LYS A 213 -14.89 6.94 1.46
CA LYS A 213 -14.96 6.81 0.02
C LYS A 213 -16.13 7.61 -0.53
N CYS A 214 -15.89 8.40 -1.56
CA CYS A 214 -16.94 9.13 -2.25
C CYS A 214 -17.82 8.16 -3.03
N GLU A 215 -19.13 8.19 -2.81
CA GLU A 215 -20.08 7.32 -3.53
C GLU A 215 -20.21 7.70 -5.01
N ASP A 216 -19.97 8.96 -5.32
CA ASP A 216 -20.11 9.53 -6.66
C ASP A 216 -18.90 9.26 -7.56
N CYS A 217 -17.72 9.77 -7.18
CA CYS A 217 -16.49 9.67 -7.99
C CYS A 217 -15.59 8.50 -7.58
N GLY A 218 -15.83 7.86 -6.43
CA GLY A 218 -14.99 6.78 -5.93
C GLY A 218 -13.73 7.22 -5.19
N PHE A 219 -13.48 8.53 -5.05
CA PHE A 219 -12.31 9.08 -4.37
C PHE A 219 -12.17 8.53 -2.96
N SER A 220 -10.96 8.08 -2.61
CA SER A 220 -10.68 7.46 -1.31
C SER A 220 -9.77 8.35 -0.48
N ALA A 221 -10.16 8.68 0.76
CA ALA A 221 -9.42 9.62 1.60
C ALA A 221 -9.46 9.24 3.09
N HIS A 222 -8.50 9.75 3.87
CA HIS A 222 -8.67 9.81 5.34
C HIS A 222 -9.81 10.77 5.69
N PHE A 223 -10.44 10.60 6.85
CA PHE A 223 -11.49 11.51 7.36
C PHE A 223 -11.05 13.00 7.35
N LYS A 224 -9.87 13.30 7.89
CA LYS A 224 -9.32 14.67 7.87
C LYS A 224 -8.93 15.16 6.48
N CYS A 225 -8.61 14.26 5.56
CA CYS A 225 -8.27 14.64 4.19
C CYS A 225 -9.53 14.98 3.39
N SER A 226 -10.63 14.26 3.62
CA SER A 226 -11.91 14.55 2.96
C SER A 226 -12.48 15.92 3.29
N GLU A 227 -12.23 16.43 4.50
CA GLU A 227 -12.68 17.76 4.93
C GLU A 227 -11.98 18.91 4.17
N LYS A 228 -10.80 18.65 3.58
CA LYS A 228 -10.02 19.66 2.85
C LYS A 228 -10.20 19.63 1.34
N LEU A 229 -10.96 18.67 0.83
CA LEU A 229 -11.15 18.55 -0.61
C LEU A 229 -12.07 19.66 -1.12
N PRO A 230 -11.75 20.28 -2.27
CA PRO A 230 -12.64 21.23 -2.92
C PRO A 230 -13.89 20.53 -3.46
N ALA A 231 -14.91 21.33 -3.82
CA ALA A 231 -16.15 20.85 -4.40
C ALA A 231 -16.01 20.52 -5.90
N ASP A 232 -15.02 19.72 -6.29
CA ASP A 232 -14.73 19.37 -7.67
C ASP A 232 -15.06 17.91 -8.03
N CYS A 233 -16.04 17.33 -7.34
CA CYS A 233 -16.44 15.94 -7.51
C CYS A 233 -16.88 15.64 -8.94
N TRP A 234 -16.26 14.64 -9.56
CA TRP A 234 -16.57 14.22 -10.92
C TRP A 234 -16.97 12.73 -10.97
N PRO A 235 -18.29 12.42 -11.03
CA PRO A 235 -18.77 11.04 -10.96
C PRO A 235 -18.23 10.10 -12.05
N GLU A 236 -17.92 10.61 -13.25
CA GLU A 236 -17.38 9.78 -14.33
C GLU A 236 -15.99 9.20 -14.01
N LEU A 237 -15.24 9.78 -13.05
CA LEU A 237 -13.99 9.19 -12.53
C LEU A 237 -14.21 7.79 -11.94
N LYS A 238 -15.43 7.49 -11.47
CA LYS A 238 -15.78 6.16 -10.93
C LYS A 238 -15.70 5.07 -12.00
N GLN A 239 -15.87 5.43 -13.27
CA GLN A 239 -15.71 4.53 -14.43
C GLN A 239 -14.26 4.49 -14.92
N VAL A 240 -13.50 5.59 -14.76
CA VAL A 240 -12.07 5.73 -15.12
C VAL A 240 -11.15 5.29 -13.97
N ARG A 241 -11.49 4.22 -13.25
CA ARG A 241 -10.64 3.76 -12.13
C ARG A 241 -9.25 3.40 -12.63
N SER A 242 -8.26 4.12 -12.13
CA SER A 242 -6.87 4.00 -12.56
C SER A 242 -6.32 2.60 -12.34
N VAL A 243 -5.57 2.13 -13.33
CA VAL A 243 -4.81 0.89 -13.32
C VAL A 243 -3.41 1.16 -12.77
N PHE A 244 -2.85 2.35 -13.02
CA PHE A 244 -1.58 2.79 -12.46
C PHE A 244 -1.76 3.32 -11.04
N GLY A 245 -0.79 3.06 -10.15
CA GLY A 245 -0.85 3.56 -8.77
C GLY A 245 -1.73 2.74 -7.82
N VAL A 246 -2.32 1.63 -8.29
CA VAL A 246 -3.11 0.70 -7.49
C VAL A 246 -2.21 -0.45 -7.02
N ASP A 247 -2.45 -0.93 -5.79
CA ASP A 247 -1.78 -2.11 -5.27
C ASP A 247 -1.94 -3.32 -6.20
N LEU A 248 -0.82 -4.00 -6.46
CA LEU A 248 -0.74 -5.10 -7.42
C LEU A 248 -1.71 -6.23 -7.06
N THR A 249 -1.76 -6.62 -5.78
CA THR A 249 -2.63 -7.69 -5.30
C THR A 249 -4.10 -7.30 -5.45
N THR A 250 -4.43 -6.06 -5.15
CA THR A 250 -5.78 -5.49 -5.27
C THR A 250 -6.26 -5.50 -6.71
N LEU A 251 -5.42 -5.03 -7.65
CA LEU A 251 -5.74 -5.00 -9.07
C LEU A 251 -5.98 -6.41 -9.63
N VAL A 252 -5.06 -7.34 -9.38
CA VAL A 252 -5.14 -8.73 -9.86
C VAL A 252 -6.39 -9.43 -9.33
N ARG A 253 -6.74 -9.23 -8.05
CA ARG A 253 -7.97 -9.79 -7.45
C ARG A 253 -9.23 -9.18 -8.04
N ALA A 254 -9.25 -7.88 -8.32
CA ALA A 254 -10.40 -7.20 -8.91
C ALA A 254 -10.69 -7.70 -10.33
N HIS A 255 -9.64 -7.90 -11.14
CA HIS A 255 -9.76 -8.37 -12.52
C HIS A 255 -9.78 -9.90 -12.66
N ARG A 256 -9.60 -10.66 -11.56
CA ARG A 256 -9.54 -12.13 -11.54
C ARG A 256 -8.50 -12.70 -12.51
N THR A 257 -7.36 -12.03 -12.61
CA THR A 257 -6.23 -12.47 -13.44
C THR A 257 -5.12 -13.04 -12.56
N LEU A 258 -4.03 -13.54 -13.17
CA LEU A 258 -2.82 -13.94 -12.44
C LEU A 258 -1.83 -12.78 -12.26
N ARG A 259 -1.92 -11.79 -13.15
CA ARG A 259 -1.06 -10.59 -13.23
C ARG A 259 -1.80 -9.46 -13.96
N PRO A 260 -1.31 -8.21 -13.91
CA PRO A 260 -1.96 -7.07 -14.53
C PRO A 260 -1.93 -7.11 -16.05
N PHE A 261 -3.05 -6.74 -16.70
CA PHE A 261 -3.13 -6.69 -18.16
C PHE A 261 -2.12 -5.71 -18.79
N VAL A 262 -1.72 -4.65 -18.07
CA VAL A 262 -0.69 -3.69 -18.53
C VAL A 262 0.64 -4.41 -18.72
N VAL A 263 1.00 -5.30 -17.80
CA VAL A 263 2.24 -6.06 -17.88
C VAL A 263 2.20 -7.02 -19.06
N ASP A 264 1.08 -7.73 -19.26
CA ASP A 264 0.88 -8.62 -20.41
C ASP A 264 1.00 -7.85 -21.73
N LYS A 265 0.16 -6.83 -21.92
CA LYS A 265 0.13 -6.05 -23.16
C LYS A 265 1.49 -5.44 -23.49
N CYS A 266 2.14 -4.78 -22.53
CA CYS A 266 3.41 -4.12 -22.81
C CYS A 266 4.52 -5.14 -23.14
N ILE A 267 4.59 -6.27 -22.44
CA ILE A 267 5.59 -7.30 -22.72
C ILE A 267 5.33 -7.94 -24.08
N ASP A 268 4.08 -8.29 -24.39
CA ASP A 268 3.71 -8.90 -25.68
C ASP A 268 4.08 -7.96 -26.84
N GLU A 269 3.80 -6.67 -26.72
CA GLU A 269 4.14 -5.67 -27.74
C GLU A 269 5.66 -5.47 -27.88
N ILE A 270 6.41 -5.44 -26.77
CA ILE A 270 7.88 -5.33 -26.79
C ILE A 270 8.51 -6.58 -27.39
N GLU A 271 8.00 -7.77 -27.07
CA GLU A 271 8.50 -9.02 -27.66
C GLU A 271 8.17 -9.13 -29.14
N HIS A 272 7.02 -8.59 -29.57
CA HIS A 272 6.61 -8.65 -30.96
C HIS A 272 7.55 -7.85 -31.89
N ARG A 273 7.97 -6.64 -31.50
CA ARG A 273 8.71 -5.73 -32.40
C ARG A 273 9.94 -5.05 -31.82
N GLY A 274 10.23 -5.26 -30.53
CA GLY A 274 11.21 -4.46 -29.78
C GLY A 274 12.49 -5.17 -29.39
N LEU A 275 12.59 -6.50 -29.51
CA LEU A 275 13.69 -7.27 -28.94
C LEU A 275 15.08 -6.89 -29.48
N ASP A 276 15.15 -6.44 -30.73
CA ASP A 276 16.41 -6.04 -31.38
C ASP A 276 16.67 -4.52 -31.30
N ALA A 277 15.79 -3.76 -30.65
CA ALA A 277 15.94 -2.31 -30.52
C ALA A 277 17.15 -1.95 -29.65
N GLU A 278 18.12 -1.24 -30.22
CA GLU A 278 19.33 -0.83 -29.51
C GLU A 278 19.01 0.00 -28.25
N GLY A 279 19.54 -0.43 -27.12
CA GLY A 279 19.31 0.23 -25.84
C GLY A 279 17.90 0.07 -25.29
N LEU A 280 17.17 -1.01 -25.65
CA LEU A 280 15.85 -1.31 -25.10
C LEU A 280 15.84 -1.19 -23.56
N TYR A 281 14.82 -0.53 -23.00
CA TYR A 281 14.72 -0.11 -21.60
C TYR A 281 15.72 0.94 -21.10
N ARG A 282 16.87 1.14 -21.75
CA ARG A 282 17.83 2.20 -21.43
C ARG A 282 17.38 3.54 -22.03
N VAL A 283 17.01 3.52 -23.31
CA VAL A 283 16.50 4.69 -24.02
C VAL A 283 15.10 5.03 -23.49
N SER A 284 14.82 6.32 -23.31
CA SER A 284 13.51 6.80 -22.86
C SER A 284 12.65 7.18 -24.08
N GLY A 285 11.38 6.78 -24.05
CA GLY A 285 10.38 7.28 -25.01
C GLY A 285 10.04 8.75 -24.77
N PHE A 286 9.27 9.33 -25.68
CA PHE A 286 8.78 10.70 -25.54
C PHE A 286 7.78 10.80 -24.39
N ALA A 287 7.97 11.79 -23.51
CA ALA A 287 7.24 11.88 -22.24
C ALA A 287 5.73 12.12 -22.43
N ASP A 288 5.37 12.89 -23.44
CA ASP A 288 3.99 13.17 -23.86
C ASP A 288 3.28 11.93 -24.41
N GLU A 289 3.95 11.13 -25.24
CA GLU A 289 3.42 9.85 -25.74
C GLU A 289 3.27 8.83 -24.62
N MET A 290 4.24 8.76 -23.71
CA MET A 290 4.14 7.92 -22.51
C MET A 290 2.96 8.36 -21.63
N ASP A 291 2.77 9.65 -21.42
CA ASP A 291 1.62 10.16 -20.66
C ASP A 291 0.29 9.84 -21.36
N ALA A 292 0.23 9.94 -22.69
CA ALA A 292 -0.95 9.60 -23.48
C ALA A 292 -1.29 8.10 -23.39
N MET A 293 -0.29 7.21 -23.55
CA MET A 293 -0.47 5.76 -23.45
C MET A 293 -0.93 5.35 -22.04
N ARG A 294 -0.34 5.93 -21.00
CA ARG A 294 -0.78 5.69 -19.62
C ARG A 294 -2.26 6.03 -19.46
N MET A 295 -2.69 7.19 -19.96
CA MET A 295 -4.08 7.62 -19.87
C MET A 295 -5.02 6.72 -20.67
N ALA A 296 -4.60 6.22 -21.84
CA ALA A 296 -5.37 5.25 -22.61
C ALA A 296 -5.55 3.94 -21.83
N LEU A 297 -4.50 3.42 -21.20
CA LEU A 297 -4.55 2.22 -20.37
C LEU A 297 -5.41 2.39 -19.10
N ASP A 298 -5.36 3.56 -18.45
CA ASP A 298 -6.22 3.88 -17.29
C ASP A 298 -7.70 3.99 -17.67
N ARG A 299 -8.00 4.49 -18.88
CA ARG A 299 -9.37 4.75 -19.35
C ARG A 299 -10.02 3.52 -20.01
N ASP A 300 -9.34 2.95 -20.98
CA ASP A 300 -9.89 1.91 -21.85
C ASP A 300 -9.50 0.51 -21.36
N GLY A 301 -8.64 0.42 -20.33
CA GLY A 301 -8.23 -0.84 -19.73
C GLY A 301 -7.59 -1.80 -20.73
N SER A 302 -8.03 -3.05 -20.72
CA SER A 302 -7.58 -4.08 -21.65
C SER A 302 -7.96 -3.83 -23.11
N SER A 303 -8.77 -2.81 -23.41
CA SER A 303 -9.11 -2.44 -24.79
C SER A 303 -8.24 -1.32 -25.39
N ALA A 304 -7.36 -0.68 -24.59
CA ALA A 304 -6.46 0.37 -25.07
C ALA A 304 -5.55 -0.10 -26.20
N ASP A 305 -5.49 0.64 -27.31
CA ASP A 305 -4.58 0.36 -28.41
C ASP A 305 -3.16 0.85 -28.08
N ILE A 306 -2.19 -0.07 -28.09
CA ILE A 306 -0.76 0.23 -27.86
C ILE A 306 0.11 -0.20 -29.04
N SER A 307 -0.51 -0.50 -30.19
CA SER A 307 0.17 -1.02 -31.37
C SER A 307 1.12 0.00 -31.99
N ALA A 308 2.00 -0.49 -32.86
CA ALA A 308 2.91 0.35 -33.66
C ALA A 308 2.19 1.43 -34.51
N ALA A 309 0.89 1.29 -34.79
CA ALA A 309 0.13 2.28 -35.54
C ALA A 309 -0.15 3.56 -34.72
N VAL A 310 -0.27 3.43 -33.39
CA VAL A 310 -0.50 4.56 -32.49
C VAL A 310 0.79 5.02 -31.83
N TYR A 311 1.66 4.07 -31.46
CA TYR A 311 2.92 4.34 -30.77
C TYR A 311 4.07 3.64 -31.51
N ASP A 312 4.65 4.32 -32.49
CA ASP A 312 5.74 3.79 -33.31
C ASP A 312 7.01 3.52 -32.48
N ASN A 313 7.35 4.39 -31.54
CA ASN A 313 8.53 4.30 -30.71
C ASN A 313 8.36 3.27 -29.59
N ILE A 314 9.02 2.11 -29.72
CA ILE A 314 8.92 1.05 -28.72
C ILE A 314 9.41 1.46 -27.32
N ASN A 315 10.28 2.48 -27.25
CA ASN A 315 10.76 3.00 -25.96
C ASN A 315 9.64 3.67 -25.15
N VAL A 316 8.52 4.04 -25.79
CA VAL A 316 7.30 4.48 -25.09
C VAL A 316 6.68 3.31 -24.33
N VAL A 317 6.47 2.16 -24.99
CA VAL A 317 5.91 0.95 -24.36
C VAL A 317 6.83 0.45 -23.25
N ALA A 318 8.14 0.38 -23.53
CA ALA A 318 9.15 0.01 -22.53
C ALA A 318 9.19 1.01 -21.36
N GLY A 319 9.03 2.30 -21.65
CA GLY A 319 8.89 3.37 -20.67
C GLY A 319 7.66 3.19 -19.77
N ILE A 320 6.51 2.85 -20.37
CA ILE A 320 5.24 2.62 -19.68
C ILE A 320 5.31 1.42 -18.77
N LEU A 321 5.91 0.31 -19.22
CA LEU A 321 6.11 -0.87 -18.37
C LEU A 321 6.95 -0.52 -17.13
N LYS A 322 8.06 0.21 -17.31
CA LYS A 322 8.88 0.70 -16.18
C LYS A 322 8.08 1.64 -15.27
N LEU A 323 7.29 2.54 -15.84
CA LEU A 323 6.47 3.49 -15.08
C LEU A 323 5.40 2.78 -14.26
N TYR A 324 4.78 1.73 -14.81
CA TYR A 324 3.79 0.91 -14.11
C TYR A 324 4.37 0.36 -12.80
N PHE A 325 5.53 -0.31 -12.87
CA PHE A 325 6.19 -0.86 -11.68
C PHE A 325 6.62 0.22 -10.69
N ARG A 326 7.12 1.36 -11.18
CA ARG A 326 7.55 2.48 -10.32
C ARG A 326 6.40 3.12 -9.54
N LEU A 327 5.18 3.08 -10.08
CA LEU A 327 4.00 3.66 -9.44
C LEU A 327 3.29 2.69 -8.49
N LEU A 328 3.73 1.42 -8.38
CA LEU A 328 3.12 0.50 -7.43
C LEU A 328 3.32 1.00 -5.99
N PRO A 329 2.25 1.05 -5.17
CA PRO A 329 2.35 1.46 -3.76
C PRO A 329 3.28 0.55 -2.95
N ILE A 330 3.33 -0.73 -3.30
CA ILE A 330 4.32 -1.70 -2.82
C ILE A 330 5.14 -2.15 -4.02
N PRO A 331 6.48 -2.03 -3.97
CA PRO A 331 7.33 -2.44 -5.08
C PRO A 331 7.16 -3.93 -5.42
N LEU A 332 7.45 -4.29 -6.67
CA LEU A 332 7.28 -5.65 -7.15
C LEU A 332 8.04 -6.65 -6.27
N LEU A 333 9.29 -6.33 -5.94
CA LEU A 333 10.04 -6.97 -4.86
C LEU A 333 9.72 -6.20 -3.57
N THR A 334 8.85 -6.79 -2.75
CA THR A 334 8.28 -6.15 -1.56
C THR A 334 9.36 -5.73 -0.55
N TYR A 335 9.02 -4.77 0.32
CA TYR A 335 9.92 -4.31 1.38
C TYR A 335 10.36 -5.43 2.35
N GLU A 336 9.56 -6.49 2.46
CA GLU A 336 9.87 -7.66 3.29
C GLU A 336 10.95 -8.54 2.65
N VAL A 337 10.86 -8.75 1.33
CA VAL A 337 11.75 -9.64 0.59
C VAL A 337 13.07 -8.96 0.23
N HIS A 338 13.07 -7.64 0.04
CA HIS A 338 14.26 -6.84 -0.27
C HIS A 338 15.48 -7.16 0.63
N PRO A 339 15.43 -6.98 1.97
CA PRO A 339 16.61 -7.22 2.81
C PRO A 339 17.05 -8.70 2.82
N VAL A 340 16.15 -9.63 2.53
CA VAL A 340 16.48 -11.06 2.42
C VAL A 340 17.29 -11.30 1.15
N LEU A 341 16.84 -10.78 0.00
CA LEU A 341 17.56 -10.89 -1.27
C LEU A 341 18.95 -10.24 -1.23
N ILE A 342 19.08 -9.09 -0.57
CA ILE A 342 20.39 -8.45 -0.38
C ILE A 342 21.34 -9.35 0.41
N LYS A 343 20.88 -10.06 1.44
CA LYS A 343 21.74 -11.01 2.17
C LYS A 343 22.13 -12.20 1.30
N VAL A 344 21.18 -12.72 0.52
CA VAL A 344 21.39 -13.89 -0.35
C VAL A 344 22.50 -13.66 -1.36
N VAL A 345 22.57 -12.50 -2.02
CA VAL A 345 23.62 -12.23 -3.03
C VAL A 345 25.04 -12.12 -2.45
N HIS A 346 25.19 -12.04 -1.13
CA HIS A 346 26.49 -12.05 -0.45
C HIS A 346 26.90 -13.45 0.03
N LEU A 347 26.09 -14.49 -0.21
CA LEU A 347 26.46 -15.87 0.13
C LEU A 347 27.63 -16.34 -0.76
N PRO A 348 28.56 -17.15 -0.23
CA PRO A 348 29.81 -17.49 -0.91
C PRO A 348 29.62 -18.43 -2.10
N SER A 349 28.60 -19.28 -2.10
CA SER A 349 28.36 -20.29 -3.14
C SER A 349 27.17 -19.94 -4.02
N MET A 350 27.30 -20.07 -5.34
CA MET A 350 26.18 -19.86 -6.28
C MET A 350 24.98 -20.76 -5.96
N ASN A 351 25.21 -22.01 -5.53
CA ASN A 351 24.10 -22.90 -5.17
C ASN A 351 23.32 -22.38 -3.94
N GLU A 352 24.04 -21.85 -2.94
CA GLU A 352 23.42 -21.21 -1.77
C GLU A 352 22.69 -19.92 -2.17
N GLN A 353 23.24 -19.11 -3.09
CA GLN A 353 22.56 -17.93 -3.62
C GLN A 353 21.25 -18.29 -4.33
N LEU A 354 21.26 -19.32 -5.18
CA LEU A 354 20.08 -19.77 -5.90
C LEU A 354 19.01 -20.33 -4.97
N GLN A 355 19.41 -21.17 -4.02
CA GLN A 355 18.50 -21.74 -3.03
C GLN A 355 17.91 -20.66 -2.11
N GLY A 356 18.75 -19.78 -1.58
CA GLY A 356 18.29 -18.64 -0.77
C GLY A 356 17.39 -17.68 -1.54
N THR A 357 17.62 -17.52 -2.85
CA THR A 357 16.75 -16.70 -3.71
C THR A 357 15.38 -17.34 -3.84
N LYS A 358 15.29 -18.65 -4.07
CA LYS A 358 14.01 -19.38 -4.12
C LYS A 358 13.20 -19.23 -2.83
N GLU A 359 13.88 -19.38 -1.69
CA GLU A 359 13.28 -19.23 -0.36
C GLU A 359 12.79 -17.79 -0.12
N ALA A 360 13.58 -16.79 -0.50
CA ALA A 360 13.19 -15.39 -0.41
C ALA A 360 11.96 -15.07 -1.28
N LEU A 361 11.93 -15.59 -2.52
CA LEU A 361 10.80 -15.38 -3.43
C LEU A 361 9.53 -16.10 -2.99
N ALA A 362 9.63 -17.18 -2.21
CA ALA A 362 8.48 -17.87 -1.63
C ALA A 362 7.71 -17.01 -0.60
N LEU A 363 8.34 -15.97 -0.06
CA LEU A 363 7.71 -14.99 0.83
C LEU A 363 6.88 -13.94 0.07
N LEU A 364 7.03 -13.83 -1.26
CA LEU A 364 6.27 -12.86 -2.04
C LEU A 364 4.78 -13.23 -2.09
N PRO A 365 3.87 -12.25 -2.03
CA PRO A 365 2.47 -12.49 -2.35
C PRO A 365 2.32 -13.08 -3.76
N PRO A 366 1.33 -13.96 -4.02
CA PRO A 366 1.17 -14.62 -5.32
C PRO A 366 1.13 -13.68 -6.53
N ALA A 367 0.49 -12.51 -6.38
CA ALA A 367 0.41 -11.50 -7.44
C ALA A 367 1.80 -10.93 -7.79
N HIS A 368 2.64 -10.67 -6.77
CA HIS A 368 4.00 -10.19 -6.94
C HIS A 368 4.88 -11.27 -7.56
N TYR A 369 4.82 -12.50 -7.04
CA TYR A 369 5.59 -13.63 -7.56
C TYR A 369 5.28 -13.92 -9.04
N ASN A 370 4.01 -14.04 -9.41
CA ASN A 370 3.61 -14.34 -10.79
C ASN A 370 4.00 -13.22 -11.76
N THR A 371 3.86 -11.96 -11.33
CA THR A 371 4.25 -10.80 -12.14
C THR A 371 5.76 -10.72 -12.31
N LEU A 372 6.52 -10.98 -11.24
CA LEU A 372 7.98 -11.03 -11.27
C LEU A 372 8.49 -12.16 -12.17
N LYS A 373 7.93 -13.37 -12.04
CA LYS A 373 8.28 -14.52 -12.89
C LYS A 373 8.11 -14.19 -14.37
N PHE A 374 7.00 -13.56 -14.73
CA PHE A 374 6.72 -13.18 -16.12
C PHE A 374 7.68 -12.10 -16.63
N LEU A 375 7.97 -11.09 -15.80
CA LEU A 375 8.95 -10.05 -16.13
C LEU A 375 10.37 -10.62 -16.29
N MET A 376 10.82 -11.50 -15.40
CA MET A 376 12.15 -12.11 -15.50
C MET A 376 12.30 -12.99 -16.73
N ALA A 377 11.23 -13.70 -17.13
CA ALA A 377 11.20 -14.47 -18.38
C ALA A 377 11.38 -13.56 -19.60
N HIS A 378 10.71 -12.41 -19.60
CA HIS A 378 10.85 -11.39 -20.65
C HIS A 378 12.27 -10.82 -20.71
N LEU A 379 12.81 -10.37 -19.57
CA LEU A 379 14.15 -9.78 -19.52
C LEU A 379 15.23 -10.81 -19.89
N TYR A 380 15.05 -12.08 -19.56
CA TYR A 380 15.92 -13.16 -20.02
C TYR A 380 15.91 -13.29 -21.56
N ARG A 381 14.74 -13.16 -22.20
CA ARG A 381 14.65 -13.10 -23.68
C ARG A 381 15.35 -11.87 -24.25
N VAL A 382 15.21 -10.69 -23.63
CA VAL A 382 15.95 -9.48 -24.05
C VAL A 382 17.45 -9.70 -24.00
N VAL A 383 17.98 -10.32 -22.93
CA VAL A 383 19.42 -10.63 -22.82
C VAL A 383 19.87 -11.61 -23.91
N LYS A 384 19.04 -12.57 -24.34
CA LYS A 384 19.38 -13.45 -25.48
C LYS A 384 19.61 -12.68 -26.79
N HIS A 385 19.00 -11.51 -26.94
CA HIS A 385 19.17 -10.61 -28.08
C HIS A 385 20.25 -9.53 -27.86
N CYS A 386 21.10 -9.67 -26.83
CA CYS A 386 22.15 -8.69 -26.49
C CYS A 386 23.13 -8.39 -27.62
N ALA A 387 23.28 -9.29 -28.60
CA ALA A 387 24.10 -9.04 -29.79
C ALA A 387 23.58 -7.85 -30.61
N GLU A 388 22.26 -7.68 -30.72
CA GLU A 388 21.61 -6.60 -31.47
C GLU A 388 21.27 -5.44 -30.54
N ASN A 389 20.48 -5.68 -29.49
CA ASN A 389 19.97 -4.62 -28.63
C ASN A 389 21.00 -4.03 -27.65
N LYS A 390 22.18 -4.65 -27.49
CA LYS A 390 23.28 -4.24 -26.60
C LYS A 390 22.94 -4.22 -25.10
N MET A 391 21.87 -4.92 -24.69
CA MET A 391 21.39 -4.96 -23.31
C MET A 391 21.77 -6.26 -22.60
N SER A 392 22.89 -6.22 -21.86
CA SER A 392 23.30 -7.32 -20.98
C SER A 392 22.45 -7.39 -19.70
N ALA A 393 22.54 -8.51 -18.97
CA ALA A 393 21.90 -8.64 -17.66
C ALA A 393 22.31 -7.52 -16.69
N GLN A 394 23.58 -7.09 -16.73
CA GLN A 394 24.08 -5.96 -15.92
C GLN A 394 23.44 -4.62 -16.31
N ASN A 395 23.28 -4.37 -17.62
CA ASN A 395 22.65 -3.14 -18.11
C ASN A 395 21.18 -3.09 -17.70
N LEU A 396 20.46 -4.21 -17.86
CA LEU A 396 19.07 -4.32 -17.41
C LEU A 396 18.94 -4.25 -15.89
N GLY A 397 19.85 -4.87 -15.14
CA GLY A 397 19.91 -4.80 -13.68
C GLY A 397 20.04 -3.36 -13.19
N THR A 398 20.90 -2.56 -13.81
CA THR A 398 21.05 -1.12 -13.51
C THR A 398 19.74 -0.33 -13.70
N ILE A 399 18.92 -0.71 -14.68
CA ILE A 399 17.65 -0.02 -14.99
C ILE A 399 16.51 -0.49 -14.09
N PHE A 400 16.42 -1.80 -13.87
CA PHE A 400 15.29 -2.41 -13.16
C PHE A 400 15.49 -2.47 -11.65
N ALA A 401 16.71 -2.48 -11.12
CA ALA A 401 16.96 -2.43 -9.67
C ALA A 401 16.21 -1.27 -8.97
N PRO A 402 16.40 0.01 -9.36
CA PRO A 402 15.67 1.12 -8.72
C PRO A 402 14.16 1.11 -9.03
N THR A 403 13.72 0.40 -10.07
CA THR A 403 12.31 0.31 -10.46
C THR A 403 11.55 -0.76 -9.67
N LEU A 404 12.20 -1.90 -9.40
CA LEU A 404 11.59 -3.06 -8.74
C LEU A 404 11.89 -3.11 -7.23
N MET A 405 12.99 -2.47 -6.81
CA MET A 405 13.49 -2.39 -5.44
C MET A 405 13.96 -0.96 -5.13
N PRO A 406 13.06 0.03 -5.08
CA PRO A 406 13.45 1.37 -4.66
C PRO A 406 13.95 1.31 -3.22
N VAL A 407 15.26 1.51 -3.03
CA VAL A 407 15.83 1.71 -1.71
C VAL A 407 15.18 2.97 -1.15
N ALA A 408 14.71 2.90 0.10
CA ALA A 408 14.19 4.03 0.84
C ALA A 408 15.32 5.05 1.07
N THR A 409 15.70 5.76 0.01
CA THR A 409 16.74 6.78 -0.01
C THR A 409 16.07 8.10 0.28
N THR A 410 16.52 8.73 1.34
CA THR A 410 16.18 10.10 1.72
C THR A 410 16.38 11.03 0.52
N THR A 411 15.27 11.48 -0.08
CA THR A 411 15.27 12.37 -1.24
C THR A 411 15.90 13.72 -0.88
N LYS A 412 17.13 13.97 -1.35
CA LYS A 412 17.62 15.34 -1.54
C LYS A 412 16.87 15.95 -2.74
N ASN A 413 15.95 16.87 -2.46
CA ASN A 413 15.36 17.72 -3.50
C ASN A 413 16.38 18.73 -4.02
N GLY A 414 16.36 18.96 -5.33
CA GLY A 414 17.18 19.97 -6.01
C GLY A 414 16.83 21.41 -5.60
N GLY A 415 17.87 22.25 -5.50
CA GLY A 415 17.72 23.69 -5.32
C GLY A 415 18.98 24.40 -4.80
N ARG A 416 19.99 24.54 -5.67
CA ARG A 416 21.07 25.57 -5.69
C ARG A 416 21.95 25.79 -4.44
N GLY A 417 23.23 25.43 -4.60
CA GLY A 417 24.37 26.18 -4.06
C GLY A 417 25.20 25.47 -2.99
N GLY A 418 26.46 25.15 -3.32
CA GLY A 418 27.51 24.82 -2.35
C GLY A 418 27.98 23.37 -2.38
N GLY A 419 29.23 23.15 -2.83
CA GLY A 419 29.84 21.83 -3.02
C GLY A 419 29.98 21.00 -1.74
N GLY A 420 29.79 19.70 -1.90
CA GLY A 420 30.01 18.66 -0.89
C GLY A 420 29.43 17.34 -1.39
N GLY A 421 30.29 16.47 -1.92
CA GLY A 421 29.92 15.18 -2.52
C GLY A 421 29.12 14.30 -1.56
N GLY A 422 27.83 14.12 -1.84
CA GLY A 422 27.02 13.08 -1.23
C GLY A 422 27.10 11.84 -2.12
N SER A 423 27.68 10.77 -1.60
CA SER A 423 27.79 9.49 -2.28
C SER A 423 26.40 9.01 -2.73
N ILE A 424 26.29 8.67 -4.02
CA ILE A 424 25.15 7.94 -4.56
C ILE A 424 25.00 6.66 -3.73
N PRO A 425 23.81 6.29 -3.25
CA PRO A 425 23.61 5.03 -2.54
C PRO A 425 24.10 3.90 -3.44
N ASP A 426 24.99 3.07 -2.90
CA ASP A 426 25.57 1.94 -3.61
C ASP A 426 24.47 0.90 -3.88
N MET A 427 23.96 0.87 -5.11
CA MET A 427 22.94 -0.06 -5.58
C MET A 427 23.54 -1.37 -6.12
N THR A 428 24.83 -1.62 -5.89
CA THR A 428 25.54 -2.76 -6.50
C THR A 428 24.87 -4.09 -6.12
N SER A 429 24.44 -4.25 -4.86
CA SER A 429 23.77 -5.47 -4.40
C SER A 429 22.41 -5.65 -5.07
N GLU A 430 21.60 -4.61 -5.19
CA GLU A 430 20.29 -4.62 -5.84
C GLU A 430 20.43 -4.95 -7.34
N ILE A 431 21.44 -4.38 -8.00
CA ILE A 431 21.76 -4.69 -9.40
C ILE A 431 22.11 -6.17 -9.52
N ASN A 432 22.96 -6.69 -8.63
CA ASN A 432 23.35 -8.11 -8.62
C ASN A 432 22.15 -9.03 -8.39
N VAL A 433 21.19 -8.65 -7.52
CA VAL A 433 19.94 -9.39 -7.33
C VAL A 433 19.18 -9.50 -8.65
N ILE A 434 18.97 -8.40 -9.36
CA ILE A 434 18.25 -8.42 -10.64
C ILE A 434 19.04 -9.24 -11.69
N CYS A 435 20.36 -9.11 -11.73
CA CYS A 435 21.20 -9.91 -12.63
C CYS A 435 21.06 -11.41 -12.37
N LEU A 436 21.11 -11.83 -11.11
CA LEU A 436 20.93 -13.22 -10.69
C LEU A 436 19.56 -13.74 -11.13
N LEU A 437 18.49 -12.98 -10.88
CA LEU A 437 17.12 -13.35 -11.27
C LEU A 437 16.95 -13.49 -12.79
N ILE A 438 17.63 -12.66 -13.59
CA ILE A 438 17.58 -12.73 -15.06
C ILE A 438 18.42 -13.91 -15.55
N GLN A 439 19.68 -14.01 -15.16
CA GLN A 439 20.63 -15.02 -15.68
C GLN A 439 20.22 -16.45 -15.35
N TYR A 440 19.74 -16.65 -14.11
CA TYR A 440 19.37 -17.97 -13.59
C TYR A 440 17.84 -18.15 -13.55
N TYR A 441 17.12 -17.45 -14.43
CA TYR A 441 15.65 -17.50 -14.51
C TYR A 441 15.11 -18.95 -14.53
N HIS A 442 15.69 -19.82 -15.35
CA HIS A 442 15.28 -21.22 -15.45
C HIS A 442 15.45 -21.96 -14.13
N GLU A 443 16.61 -21.83 -13.49
CA GLU A 443 16.91 -22.52 -12.23
C GLU A 443 16.06 -22.00 -11.07
N ILE A 444 15.69 -20.72 -11.06
CA ILE A 444 14.93 -20.07 -9.98
C ILE A 444 13.42 -20.29 -10.14
N PHE A 445 12.86 -20.17 -11.34
CA PHE A 445 11.41 -20.12 -11.59
C PHE A 445 10.83 -21.33 -12.33
N GLN A 446 11.67 -22.16 -12.95
CA GLN A 446 11.26 -23.44 -13.52
C GLN A 446 11.79 -24.55 -12.61
N THR A 447 10.88 -25.27 -11.94
CA THR A 447 11.25 -26.57 -11.39
C THR A 447 11.55 -27.52 -12.54
N PRO A 448 12.55 -28.42 -12.39
CA PRO A 448 12.88 -29.43 -13.40
C PRO A 448 11.69 -30.33 -13.76
#